data_AF-A0A948ZHT7-F1
#
_entry.id   AF-A0A948ZHT7-F1
#
_cell.length_a   1.000
_cell.length_b   1.000
_cell.length_c   1.000
_cell.angle_alpha   90.00
_cell.angle_beta   90.00
_cell.angle_gamma   90.00
#
_symmetry.space_group_name_H-M   'P 1'
#
loop_
_entity.id
_entity.type
_entity.pdbx_description
1 polymer ?
#
loop_
_entity_poly.entity_id
_entity_poly.type
_entity_poly.pdbx_seq_one_letter_code
_entity_poly.pdbx_strand_id
1 'polypeptide(L)'
;NVLDNFRHDLGPEYSHKTPDLIYREFVDGVQGRVQLIGDTIIVNVYGFKHEYAVASIMTNLDAKLKKANVDPRIPWLGNRRLKHRFPQ
;
A
#
# COMPACT_ATOMS: atom_id res chain seq x y z
N ASN A 1 -4.58 15.06 -4.36
CA ASN A 1 -3.41 14.81 -3.48
C ASN A 1 -3.33 13.29 -3.26
N VAL A 2 -2.13 12.69 -3.22
CA VAL A 2 -1.94 11.24 -2.99
C VAL A 2 -2.69 10.75 -1.74
N LEU A 3 -2.70 11.55 -0.70
CA LEU A 3 -3.36 11.22 0.57
C LEU A 3 -4.90 11.20 0.45
N ASP A 4 -5.48 12.04 -0.41
CA ASP A 4 -6.93 12.05 -0.65
C ASP A 4 -7.38 10.80 -1.38
N ASN A 5 -6.60 10.35 -2.38
CA ASN A 5 -6.90 9.11 -3.11
C ASN A 5 -6.75 7.90 -2.19
N PHE A 6 -5.69 7.86 -1.36
CA PHE A 6 -5.52 6.80 -0.37
C PHE A 6 -6.70 6.75 0.61
N ARG A 7 -7.15 7.90 1.12
CA ARG A 7 -8.33 8.00 1.98
C ARG A 7 -9.61 7.52 1.30
N HIS A 8 -9.78 7.80 0.01
CA HIS A 8 -10.91 7.29 -0.78
C HIS A 8 -10.86 5.77 -0.93
N ASP A 9 -9.68 5.21 -1.23
CA ASP A 9 -9.47 3.78 -1.42
C ASP A 9 -9.66 2.96 -0.14
N LEU A 10 -9.47 3.57 1.04
CA LEU A 10 -9.74 2.96 2.33
C LEU A 10 -11.22 2.69 2.59
N GLY A 11 -12.13 3.36 1.89
CA GLY A 11 -13.57 3.16 2.02
C GLY A 11 -14.31 4.32 2.72
N PRO A 12 -15.66 4.30 2.67
CA PRO A 12 -16.49 5.39 3.14
C PRO A 12 -16.33 5.68 4.64
N GLU A 13 -16.01 4.67 5.46
CA GLU A 13 -15.77 4.84 6.90
C GLU A 13 -14.51 5.68 7.23
N TYR A 14 -13.59 5.87 6.29
CA TYR A 14 -12.39 6.70 6.46
C TYR A 14 -12.45 8.03 5.69
N SER A 15 -13.46 8.20 4.82
CA SER A 15 -13.60 9.35 3.91
C SER A 15 -13.66 10.72 4.62
N HIS A 16 -14.21 10.76 5.84
CA HIS A 16 -14.38 11.98 6.63
C HIS A 16 -13.17 12.32 7.51
N LYS A 17 -12.14 11.47 7.56
CA LYS A 17 -10.98 11.68 8.43
C LYS A 17 -10.02 12.71 7.82
N THR A 18 -9.41 13.53 8.69
CA THR A 18 -8.38 14.48 8.28
C THR A 18 -7.08 13.78 7.89
N PRO A 19 -6.23 14.41 7.06
CA PRO A 19 -4.87 13.96 6.78
C PRO A 19 -4.09 13.48 8.01
N ASP A 20 -4.12 14.25 9.11
CA ASP A 20 -3.40 13.94 10.35
C ASP A 20 -3.92 12.66 11.03
N LEU A 21 -5.25 12.46 11.01
CA LEU A 21 -5.86 11.23 11.55
C LEU A 21 -5.49 10.01 10.69
N ILE A 22 -5.45 10.17 9.36
CA ILE A 22 -4.99 9.11 8.46
C ILE A 22 -3.53 8.77 8.74
N TYR A 23 -2.66 9.77 8.88
CA TYR A 23 -1.26 9.54 9.22
C TYR A 23 -1.12 8.77 10.54
N ARG A 24 -1.80 9.23 11.60
CA ARG A 24 -1.71 8.59 12.92
C ARG A 24 -2.25 7.16 12.96
N GLU A 25 -3.27 6.86 12.18
CA GLU A 25 -3.92 5.54 12.21
C GLU A 25 -3.27 4.52 11.28
N PHE A 26 -2.68 4.96 10.17
CA PHE A 26 -2.21 4.09 9.09
C PHE A 26 -0.71 4.15 8.82
N VAL A 27 0.00 5.18 9.31
CA VAL A 27 1.43 5.41 9.04
C VAL A 27 2.24 5.42 10.32
N ASP A 28 1.72 6.04 11.39
CA ASP A 28 2.38 6.06 12.69
C ASP A 28 2.49 4.64 13.29
N GLY A 29 3.67 4.29 13.77
CA GLY A 29 3.97 2.96 14.31
C GLY A 29 4.10 1.82 13.29
N VAL A 30 3.98 2.08 11.97
CA VAL A 30 4.18 1.05 10.94
C VAL A 30 5.61 0.51 11.02
N GLN A 31 5.72 -0.80 11.22
CA GLN A 31 6.97 -1.52 11.07
C GLN A 31 7.00 -2.18 9.70
N GLY A 32 8.18 -2.20 9.07
CA GLY A 32 8.30 -2.82 7.77
C GLY A 32 9.69 -3.30 7.44
N ARG A 33 9.74 -4.31 6.57
CA ARG A 33 10.97 -4.86 6.02
C ARG A 33 10.91 -4.84 4.50
N VAL A 34 11.87 -4.17 3.88
CA VAL A 34 12.04 -4.13 2.43
C VAL A 34 13.09 -5.14 1.99
N GLN A 35 12.78 -5.93 0.97
CA GLN A 35 13.70 -6.89 0.35
C GLN A 35 13.61 -6.80 -1.17
N LEU A 36 14.74 -6.93 -1.87
CA LEU A 36 14.76 -7.05 -3.34
C LEU A 36 14.93 -8.53 -3.71
N ILE A 37 14.02 -9.07 -4.51
CA ILE A 37 14.09 -10.42 -5.07
C ILE A 37 13.93 -10.32 -6.59
N GLY A 38 15.02 -10.49 -7.33
CA GLY A 38 15.03 -10.28 -8.79
C GLY A 38 14.62 -8.85 -9.16
N ASP A 39 13.54 -8.71 -9.92
CA ASP A 39 12.96 -7.43 -10.34
C ASP A 39 11.86 -6.90 -9.40
N THR A 40 11.62 -7.59 -8.29
CA THR A 40 10.49 -7.31 -7.41
C THR A 40 10.97 -6.86 -6.03
N ILE A 41 10.47 -5.71 -5.59
CA ILE A 41 10.66 -5.21 -4.23
C ILE A 41 9.51 -5.75 -3.37
N ILE A 42 9.86 -6.58 -2.39
CA ILE A 42 8.95 -7.09 -1.38
C ILE A 42 8.92 -6.10 -0.22
N VAL A 43 7.74 -5.58 0.07
CA VAL A 43 7.50 -4.70 1.22
C VAL A 43 6.66 -5.48 2.22
N ASN A 44 7.29 -5.93 3.31
CA ASN A 44 6.57 -6.51 4.44
C ASN A 44 6.12 -5.36 5.32
N VAL A 45 4.83 -5.23 5.59
CA VAL A 45 4.24 -4.17 6.41
C VAL A 45 3.50 -4.84 7.56
N TYR A 46 3.75 -4.42 8.79
CA TYR A 46 3.14 -5.01 9.97
C TYR A 46 3.08 -4.05 11.16
N GLY A 47 2.24 -4.38 12.14
CA GLY A 47 2.29 -3.78 13.48
C GLY A 47 1.51 -2.48 13.65
N PHE A 48 0.50 -2.22 12.81
CA PHE A 48 -0.35 -1.04 12.90
C PHE A 48 -1.84 -1.40 12.93
N LYS A 49 -2.65 -0.53 13.53
CA LYS A 49 -4.05 -0.81 13.91
C LYS A 49 -4.96 -1.23 12.75
N HIS A 50 -4.72 -0.71 11.55
CA HIS A 50 -5.59 -0.90 10.39
C HIS A 50 -4.95 -1.76 9.30
N GLU A 51 -4.09 -2.70 9.69
CA GLU A 51 -3.37 -3.57 8.78
C GLU A 51 -4.29 -4.30 7.79
N TYR A 52 -5.40 -4.86 8.25
CA TYR A 52 -6.37 -5.55 7.39
C TYR A 52 -6.98 -4.65 6.31
N ALA A 53 -7.26 -3.38 6.62
CA ALA A 53 -7.81 -2.44 5.65
C ALA A 53 -6.79 -2.15 4.53
N VAL A 54 -5.54 -1.88 4.90
CA VAL A 54 -4.45 -1.65 3.93
C VAL A 54 -4.12 -2.93 3.15
N ALA A 55 -4.14 -4.09 3.81
CA ALA A 55 -3.91 -5.37 3.18
C ALA A 55 -4.93 -5.63 2.06
N SER A 56 -6.20 -5.25 2.24
CA SER A 56 -7.23 -5.41 1.21
C SER A 56 -6.91 -4.63 -0.08
N ILE A 57 -6.30 -3.44 0.04
CA ILE A 57 -5.93 -2.58 -1.08
C ILE A 57 -4.61 -3.05 -1.72
N MET A 58 -3.61 -3.30 -0.90
CA MET A 58 -2.23 -3.48 -1.33
C MET A 58 -1.87 -4.92 -1.69
N THR A 59 -2.67 -5.90 -1.24
CA THR A 59 -2.52 -7.30 -1.65
C THR A 59 -2.87 -7.47 -3.12
N ASN A 60 -2.02 -8.22 -3.84
CA ASN A 60 -2.16 -8.49 -5.29
C ASN A 60 -2.20 -7.21 -6.15
N LEU A 61 -1.55 -6.13 -5.73
CA LEU A 61 -1.50 -4.86 -6.45
C LEU A 61 -1.09 -5.02 -7.93
N ASP A 62 -0.06 -5.83 -8.20
CA ASP A 62 0.38 -6.17 -9.57
C ASP A 62 -0.78 -6.66 -10.46
N ALA A 63 -1.63 -7.54 -9.94
CA ALA A 63 -2.76 -8.09 -10.68
C ALA A 63 -3.86 -7.05 -10.87
N LYS A 64 -4.11 -6.20 -9.86
CA LYS A 64 -5.08 -5.10 -9.93
C LYS A 64 -4.68 -4.07 -10.99
N LEU A 65 -3.41 -3.68 -11.02
CA LEU A 65 -2.87 -2.74 -12.02
C LEU A 65 -2.97 -3.32 -13.43
N LYS A 66 -2.56 -4.57 -13.64
CA LYS A 66 -2.70 -5.24 -14.94
C LYS A 66 -4.16 -5.33 -15.40
N LYS A 67 -5.10 -5.63 -14.49
CA LYS A 67 -6.54 -5.64 -14.79
C LYS A 67 -7.05 -4.26 -15.25
N ALA A 68 -6.46 -3.19 -14.72
CA ALA A 68 -6.74 -1.81 -15.12
C ALA A 68 -5.94 -1.34 -16.35
N ASN A 69 -5.23 -2.25 -17.05
CA ASN A 69 -4.36 -1.94 -18.18
C ASN A 69 -3.21 -0.96 -17.83
N VAL A 70 -2.72 -1.03 -16.59
CA VAL A 70 -1.57 -0.27 -16.09
C VAL A 70 -0.37 -1.21 -15.91
N ASP A 71 0.80 -0.85 -16.44
CA ASP A 71 2.03 -1.61 -16.19
C ASP A 71 2.43 -1.45 -14.70
N PRO A 72 2.55 -2.55 -13.93
CA PRO A 72 2.97 -2.48 -12.53
C PRO A 72 4.44 -2.11 -12.32
N ARG A 73 5.25 -2.03 -13.38
CA ARG A 73 6.64 -1.59 -13.28
C ARG A 73 6.70 -0.09 -13.01
N ILE A 74 7.54 0.28 -12.05
CA ILE A 74 7.67 1.67 -11.61
C ILE A 74 8.96 2.25 -12.20
N PRO A 75 8.88 3.19 -13.18
CA PRO A 75 10.07 3.66 -13.90
C PRO A 75 11.12 4.32 -13.00
N TRP A 76 10.67 5.18 -12.08
CA TRP A 76 11.55 5.86 -11.13
C TRP A 76 12.11 4.93 -10.04
N LEU A 77 11.68 3.66 -10.01
CA LEU A 77 12.21 2.61 -9.14
C LEU A 77 13.05 1.59 -9.92
N GLY A 78 13.59 1.99 -11.08
CA GLY A 78 14.40 1.15 -11.96
C GLY A 78 13.58 0.06 -12.65
N ASN A 79 12.33 0.38 -13.04
CA ASN A 79 11.38 -0.55 -13.68
C ASN A 79 11.08 -1.81 -12.85
N ARG A 80 11.20 -1.71 -11.52
CA ARG A 80 10.88 -2.80 -10.58
C ARG A 80 9.38 -2.82 -10.25
N ARG A 81 8.92 -3.97 -9.77
CA ARG A 81 7.54 -4.18 -9.30
C ARG A 81 7.48 -4.15 -7.77
N LEU A 82 6.31 -3.81 -7.22
CA LEU A 82 6.08 -3.82 -5.77
C LEU A 82 5.16 -4.98 -5.37
N LYS A 83 5.57 -5.74 -4.37
CA LYS A 83 4.73 -6.76 -3.75
C LYS A 83 4.65 -6.53 -2.25
N HIS A 84 3.47 -6.18 -1.77
CA HIS A 84 3.20 -6.03 -0.35
C HIS A 84 2.91 -7.40 0.28
N ARG A 85 3.43 -7.61 1.49
CA ARG A 85 3.12 -8.76 2.34
C ARG A 85 2.71 -8.23 3.71
N PHE A 86 1.65 -8.80 4.25
CA PHE A 86 1.15 -8.54 5.58
C PHE A 86 1.21 -9.87 6.34
N PRO A 87 1.58 -9.90 7.63
CA PRO A 87 1.39 -11.09 8.44
C PRO A 87 -0.08 -11.54 8.42
N GLN A 88 -0.28 -12.86 8.49
CA GLN A 88 -1.62 -13.46 8.55
C GLN A 88 -2.20 -13.33 9.95
#